data_AF-A0A5J4THJ5-F1
#
_entry.id   AF-A0A5J4THJ5-F1
#
_cell.length_a   1.000
_cell.length_b   1.000
_cell.length_c   1.000
_cell.angle_alpha   90.00
_cell.angle_beta   90.00
_cell.angle_gamma   90.00
#
_symmetry.space_group_name_H-M   'P 1'
#
loop_
_entity.id
_entity.type
_entity.pdbx_description
1 polymer ?
#
loop_
_entity_poly.entity_id
_entity_poly.type
_entity_poly.pdbx_seq_one_letter_code
_entity_poly.pdbx_strand_id
1 'polypeptide(L)'
;NFFNPSDGIAQGELAALGGSGQRGKKKKKSKKGAKDKEILDQTAQAAQAAQAAAAAKSIPIQHYKFPVVPGASLRNKRFYDDQYTQSIAAKHFTYAVIWTFGAALDDQSKPKFSEFVMELIAVEIKTDTGLDPDEEQKIQKEEEEEAKREQERDCELEEEQKLNEEQQKEQGNTPNPSNATTPKFKLPYRVSDDFIKEDPLFDVVVNEQSGQWERWLIRVPTYKYDPQQPYEEVVVQTEDTVATTTMLDMLNNAKANIHVTGTTGTGKTIVVNDFLHIATVQEKSLFFQIKTSAQSSAKGIQEVLEGRLTHRRSNLIGPPVGKQGIVFIDDMNTPTSEVYFAQPPIELLRQCIDQKGIYDRKKLTFIHLTETVFVAACGPPGGGRHEVTRRLTRQFHTIGMPQVGAAAMTTIYSFIIVGFLS
;
A
#
# COMPACT_ATOMS: atom_id res chain seq x y z
N ASN A 1 31.91 35.99 32.16
CA ASN A 1 32.29 37.06 31.21
C ASN A 1 31.05 37.58 30.50
N PHE A 2 30.62 38.75 30.98
CA PHE A 2 29.73 39.81 30.45
C PHE A 2 28.45 39.41 29.67
N PHE A 3 27.25 39.54 30.25
CA PHE A 3 26.41 40.74 30.51
C PHE A 3 25.79 41.41 29.27
N ASN A 4 24.48 41.61 29.39
CA ASN A 4 23.47 42.19 28.49
C ASN A 4 23.44 43.74 28.66
N PRO A 5 22.36 44.47 28.29
CA PRO A 5 22.03 45.25 27.08
C PRO A 5 22.02 46.79 27.31
N SER A 6 21.21 47.57 26.56
CA SER A 6 20.79 49.00 26.68
C SER A 6 21.48 49.98 25.69
N ASP A 7 20.91 51.06 25.13
CA ASP A 7 19.69 51.85 25.43
C ASP A 7 19.41 52.91 24.32
N GLY A 8 18.19 53.49 24.34
CA GLY A 8 17.86 54.93 24.11
C GLY A 8 17.99 55.53 22.69
N ILE A 9 16.92 55.88 21.96
CA ILE A 9 16.01 57.06 22.08
C ILE A 9 16.72 58.44 21.99
N ALA A 10 16.36 59.22 20.95
CA ALA A 10 15.96 60.65 20.96
C ALA A 10 16.28 61.32 19.59
N GLN A 11 15.26 61.71 18.82
CA GLN A 11 14.71 63.07 18.64
C GLN A 11 15.59 64.04 17.81
N GLY A 12 14.96 64.69 16.82
CA GLY A 12 15.54 65.79 16.05
C GLY A 12 14.58 66.33 14.99
N GLU A 13 13.92 67.43 15.33
CA GLU A 13 12.86 68.19 14.65
C GLU A 13 13.33 69.13 13.51
N LEU A 14 12.35 69.57 12.69
CA LEU A 14 12.25 70.85 11.93
C LEU A 14 13.29 71.13 10.81
N ALA A 15 13.04 71.86 9.71
CA ALA A 15 11.87 72.52 9.12
C ALA A 15 12.22 73.01 7.69
N ALA A 16 11.19 73.03 6.84
CA ALA A 16 10.84 74.07 5.86
C ALA A 16 11.74 74.40 4.65
N LEU A 17 11.11 74.39 3.46
CA LEU A 17 10.89 75.59 2.62
C LEU A 17 10.05 75.24 1.39
N GLY A 18 9.05 76.09 1.11
CA GLY A 18 8.07 75.93 0.04
C GLY A 18 8.58 76.29 -1.35
N GLY A 19 7.76 75.96 -2.36
CA GLY A 19 8.02 76.35 -3.75
C GLY A 19 7.08 75.67 -4.75
N SER A 20 5.96 76.34 -5.01
CA SER A 20 5.14 76.35 -6.25
C SER A 20 5.47 75.35 -7.38
N GLY A 21 4.48 74.53 -7.75
CA GLY A 21 4.55 73.69 -8.97
C GLY A 21 3.27 72.93 -9.33
N GLN A 22 2.07 73.49 -9.09
CA GLN A 22 0.82 72.92 -9.61
C GLN A 22 0.61 73.33 -11.08
N ARG A 23 1.17 72.58 -12.04
CA ARG A 23 0.69 72.49 -13.43
C ARG A 23 1.43 71.37 -14.15
N GLY A 24 0.99 70.12 -13.94
CA GLY A 24 1.59 68.95 -14.62
C GLY A 24 0.99 67.59 -14.24
N LYS A 25 0.33 67.47 -13.09
CA LYS A 25 -0.14 66.16 -12.59
C LYS A 25 -1.54 65.71 -13.08
N LYS A 26 -2.32 66.55 -13.78
CA LYS A 26 -3.67 66.17 -14.27
C LYS A 26 -3.68 65.38 -15.59
N LYS A 27 -2.69 65.52 -16.48
CA LYS A 27 -2.65 64.75 -17.75
C LYS A 27 -2.00 63.36 -17.65
N LYS A 28 -1.12 63.10 -16.67
CA LYS A 28 -0.50 61.78 -16.45
C LYS A 28 -1.41 60.80 -15.66
N LYS A 29 -2.30 61.29 -14.79
CA LYS A 29 -3.26 60.44 -14.07
C LYS A 29 -4.39 59.92 -14.96
N SER A 30 -4.86 60.68 -15.97
CA SER A 30 -5.92 60.19 -16.87
C SER A 30 -5.42 59.15 -17.87
N LYS A 31 -4.19 59.27 -18.39
CA LYS A 31 -3.60 58.27 -19.29
C LYS A 31 -3.24 56.95 -18.58
N LYS A 32 -2.84 57.01 -17.31
CA LYS A 32 -2.55 55.79 -16.52
C LYS A 32 -3.84 55.06 -16.15
N GLY A 33 -4.87 55.79 -15.69
CA GLY A 33 -6.19 55.20 -15.43
C GLY A 33 -6.89 54.63 -16.67
N ALA A 34 -6.66 55.21 -17.86
CA ALA A 34 -7.19 54.65 -19.11
C ALA A 34 -6.48 53.34 -19.51
N LYS A 35 -5.14 53.28 -19.40
CA LYS A 35 -4.38 52.03 -19.64
C LYS A 35 -4.70 50.94 -18.63
N ASP A 36 -4.84 51.29 -17.35
CA ASP A 36 -5.15 50.31 -16.30
C ASP A 36 -6.58 49.75 -16.48
N LYS A 37 -7.52 50.55 -17.00
CA LYS A 37 -8.88 50.12 -17.32
C LYS A 37 -8.94 49.26 -18.59
N GLU A 38 -8.15 49.60 -19.60
CA GLU A 38 -8.01 48.83 -20.84
C GLU A 38 -7.36 47.45 -20.58
N ILE A 39 -6.37 47.39 -19.68
CA ILE A 39 -5.79 46.12 -19.23
C ILE A 39 -6.81 45.31 -18.42
N LEU A 40 -7.60 45.94 -17.53
CA LEU A 40 -8.63 45.23 -16.77
C LEU A 40 -9.73 44.65 -17.69
N ASP A 41 -10.16 45.41 -18.70
CA ASP A 41 -11.16 44.97 -19.67
C ASP A 41 -10.61 43.86 -20.59
N GLN A 42 -9.34 43.93 -20.99
CA GLN A 42 -8.67 42.85 -21.72
C GLN A 42 -8.50 41.58 -20.88
N THR A 43 -8.22 41.73 -19.57
CA THR A 43 -8.09 40.59 -18.65
C THR A 43 -9.46 39.96 -18.36
N ALA A 44 -10.51 40.78 -18.28
CA ALA A 44 -11.90 40.31 -18.13
C ALA A 44 -12.40 39.61 -19.40
N GLN A 45 -12.08 40.13 -20.59
CA GLN A 45 -12.39 39.45 -21.87
C GLN A 45 -11.60 38.14 -22.03
N ALA A 46 -10.33 38.10 -21.61
CA ALA A 46 -9.54 36.87 -21.60
C ALA A 46 -10.10 35.83 -20.59
N ALA A 47 -10.59 36.28 -19.43
CA ALA A 47 -11.23 35.40 -18.45
C ALA A 47 -12.60 34.88 -18.94
N GLN A 48 -13.39 35.71 -19.63
CA GLN A 48 -14.64 35.28 -20.26
C GLN A 48 -14.39 34.32 -21.44
N ALA A 49 -13.36 34.56 -22.25
CA ALA A 49 -12.96 33.65 -23.32
C ALA A 49 -12.44 32.31 -22.77
N ALA A 50 -11.71 32.32 -21.65
CA ALA A 50 -11.25 31.10 -20.97
C ALA A 50 -12.43 30.32 -20.32
N GLN A 51 -13.42 31.01 -19.74
CA GLN A 51 -14.64 30.38 -19.24
C GLN A 51 -15.51 29.82 -20.38
N ALA A 52 -15.60 30.51 -21.52
CA ALA A 52 -16.30 30.01 -22.70
C ALA A 52 -15.59 28.79 -23.32
N ALA A 53 -14.25 28.78 -23.33
CA ALA A 53 -13.46 27.64 -23.79
C ALA A 53 -13.53 26.44 -22.83
N ALA A 54 -13.67 26.68 -21.52
CA ALA A 54 -13.91 25.63 -20.52
C ALA A 54 -15.34 25.05 -20.62
N ALA A 55 -16.33 25.88 -20.92
CA ALA A 55 -17.71 25.45 -21.18
C ALA A 55 -17.85 24.67 -22.50
N ALA A 56 -17.02 24.96 -23.51
CA ALA A 56 -17.00 24.21 -24.77
C ALA A 56 -16.26 22.85 -24.69
N LYS A 57 -15.55 22.57 -23.57
CA LYS A 57 -14.87 21.29 -23.30
C LYS A 57 -15.60 20.40 -22.29
N SER A 58 -16.78 20.80 -21.81
CA SER A 58 -17.61 19.87 -21.05
C SER A 58 -18.24 18.86 -22.01
N ILE A 59 -17.65 17.66 -22.04
CA ILE A 59 -18.31 16.47 -22.57
C ILE A 59 -19.67 16.40 -21.86
N PRO A 60 -20.81 16.34 -22.58
CA PRO A 60 -22.09 16.21 -21.93
C PRO A 60 -22.03 14.96 -21.05
N ILE A 61 -22.25 15.13 -19.75
CA ILE A 61 -22.50 14.01 -18.85
C ILE A 61 -23.77 13.37 -19.38
N GLN A 62 -23.62 12.35 -20.22
CA GLN A 62 -24.70 11.42 -20.45
C GLN A 62 -24.97 10.83 -19.07
N HIS A 63 -26.04 11.30 -18.44
CA HIS A 63 -26.66 10.54 -17.38
C HIS A 63 -26.94 9.17 -18.00
N TYR A 64 -26.12 8.18 -17.64
CA TYR A 64 -26.44 6.79 -17.87
C TYR A 64 -27.79 6.58 -17.18
N LYS A 65 -28.87 6.63 -17.97
CA LYS A 65 -30.15 6.10 -17.54
C LYS A 65 -29.90 4.61 -17.45
N PHE A 66 -29.68 4.13 -16.23
CA PHE A 66 -29.74 2.71 -15.95
C PHE A 66 -31.03 2.18 -16.57
N PRO A 67 -30.97 1.11 -17.39
CA PRO A 67 -32.18 0.50 -17.90
C PRO A 67 -33.09 0.18 -16.71
N VAL A 68 -34.38 0.51 -16.85
CA VAL A 68 -35.38 0.15 -15.84
C VAL A 68 -35.28 -1.35 -15.65
N VAL A 69 -34.82 -1.78 -14.48
CA VAL A 69 -34.71 -3.20 -14.13
C VAL A 69 -36.11 -3.79 -14.31
N PRO A 70 -36.32 -4.72 -15.26
CA PRO A 70 -37.60 -5.39 -15.37
C PRO A 70 -37.81 -6.16 -14.06
N GLY A 71 -38.73 -5.66 -13.25
CA GLY A 71 -39.14 -6.32 -12.02
C GLY A 71 -39.75 -7.67 -12.36
N ALA A 72 -38.94 -8.71 -12.33
CA ALA A 72 -39.38 -10.08 -12.13
C ALA A 72 -38.18 -10.93 -11.67
N SER A 73 -37.95 -10.90 -10.34
CA SER A 73 -37.14 -11.87 -9.60
C SER A 73 -35.62 -11.80 -9.80
N LEU A 74 -34.90 -11.60 -8.69
CA LEU A 74 -33.46 -11.86 -8.49
C LEU A 74 -33.04 -13.32 -8.80
N ARG A 75 -33.93 -14.15 -9.37
CA ARG A 75 -33.73 -15.57 -9.69
C ARG A 75 -33.42 -15.83 -11.16
N ASN A 76 -33.39 -14.81 -12.02
CA ASN A 76 -33.12 -15.03 -13.44
C ASN A 76 -31.61 -15.14 -13.72
N LYS A 77 -31.04 -16.31 -13.38
CA LYS A 77 -29.60 -16.63 -13.47
C LYS A 77 -29.01 -16.29 -14.86
N ARG A 78 -29.74 -16.59 -15.94
CA ARG A 78 -29.33 -16.31 -17.33
C ARG A 78 -29.10 -14.82 -17.67
N PHE A 79 -29.82 -13.89 -17.04
CA PHE A 79 -29.62 -12.46 -17.30
C PHE A 79 -28.29 -11.96 -16.73
N TYR A 80 -27.82 -12.56 -15.63
CA TYR A 80 -26.54 -12.24 -15.02
C TYR A 80 -25.39 -13.00 -15.69
N ASP A 81 -25.59 -14.27 -16.05
CA ASP A 81 -24.59 -15.10 -16.73
C ASP A 81 -24.16 -14.54 -18.10
N ASP A 82 -25.08 -13.90 -18.85
CA ASP A 82 -24.76 -13.33 -20.17
C ASP A 82 -24.21 -11.89 -20.12
N GLN A 83 -24.39 -11.15 -19.02
CA GLN A 83 -23.92 -9.75 -18.90
C GLN A 83 -22.67 -9.56 -18.04
N TYR A 84 -22.36 -10.47 -17.10
CA TYR A 84 -21.29 -10.27 -16.12
C TYR A 84 -20.00 -11.03 -16.44
N THR A 85 -20.03 -12.06 -17.30
CA THR A 85 -18.90 -12.98 -17.50
C THR A 85 -17.79 -12.43 -18.42
N GLN A 86 -17.90 -11.19 -18.92
CA GLN A 86 -16.86 -10.56 -19.77
C GLN A 86 -16.56 -9.08 -19.48
N SER A 87 -17.20 -8.45 -18.49
CA SER A 87 -16.97 -7.03 -18.21
C SER A 87 -15.70 -6.84 -17.37
N ILE A 88 -14.80 -5.95 -17.80
CA ILE A 88 -13.63 -5.49 -17.02
C ILE A 88 -14.03 -5.11 -15.58
N ALA A 89 -15.23 -4.52 -15.42
CA ALA A 89 -15.77 -4.16 -14.11
C ALA A 89 -16.05 -5.38 -13.22
N ALA A 90 -16.47 -6.51 -13.78
CA ALA A 90 -16.70 -7.73 -13.01
C ALA A 90 -15.37 -8.29 -12.47
N LYS A 91 -14.31 -8.31 -13.28
CA LYS A 91 -12.96 -8.72 -12.83
C LYS A 91 -12.43 -7.82 -11.72
N HIS A 92 -12.54 -6.50 -11.87
CA HIS A 92 -12.13 -5.54 -10.84
C HIS A 92 -12.98 -5.66 -9.56
N PHE A 93 -14.27 -5.93 -9.70
CA PHE A 93 -15.15 -6.19 -8.55
C PHE A 93 -14.73 -7.46 -7.81
N THR A 94 -14.46 -8.54 -8.54
CA THR A 94 -13.92 -9.79 -7.97
C THR A 94 -12.61 -9.54 -7.24
N TYR A 95 -11.64 -8.87 -7.89
CA TYR A 95 -10.37 -8.48 -7.27
C TYR A 95 -10.58 -7.68 -5.97
N ALA A 96 -11.47 -6.68 -6.00
CA ALA A 96 -11.79 -5.87 -4.83
C ALA A 96 -12.39 -6.70 -3.69
N VAL A 97 -13.28 -7.65 -3.97
CA VAL A 97 -13.87 -8.54 -2.96
C VAL A 97 -12.80 -9.43 -2.33
N ILE A 98 -11.95 -10.05 -3.15
CA ILE A 98 -10.85 -10.92 -2.71
C ILE A 98 -9.96 -10.16 -1.73
N TRP A 99 -9.46 -8.99 -2.14
CA TRP A 99 -8.52 -8.24 -1.32
C TRP A 99 -9.20 -7.51 -0.15
N THR A 100 -10.50 -7.21 -0.21
CA THR A 100 -11.20 -6.60 0.94
C THR A 100 -11.35 -7.58 2.10
N PHE A 101 -11.70 -8.83 1.83
CA PHE A 101 -11.95 -9.84 2.87
C PHE A 101 -10.72 -10.72 3.14
N GLY A 102 -9.94 -10.99 2.11
CA GLY A 102 -8.82 -11.91 2.13
C GLY A 102 -7.48 -11.28 2.54
N ALA A 103 -7.29 -9.96 2.36
CA ALA A 103 -5.99 -9.34 2.60
C ALA A 103 -5.51 -9.50 4.04
N ALA A 104 -6.41 -9.49 5.03
CA ALA A 104 -6.05 -9.60 6.45
C ALA A 104 -5.96 -11.06 6.95
N LEU A 105 -6.25 -12.05 6.10
CA LEU A 105 -6.21 -13.45 6.49
C LEU A 105 -4.76 -13.93 6.66
N ASP A 106 -4.59 -14.91 7.55
CA ASP A 106 -3.33 -15.61 7.76
C ASP A 106 -3.11 -16.70 6.72
N ASP A 107 -1.86 -17.17 6.62
CA ASP A 107 -1.41 -18.11 5.59
C ASP A 107 -2.18 -19.45 5.62
N GLN A 108 -2.73 -19.84 6.77
CA GLN A 108 -3.55 -21.04 6.90
C GLN A 108 -5.01 -20.85 6.43
N SER A 109 -5.54 -19.63 6.54
CA SER A 109 -6.93 -19.33 6.15
C SER A 109 -7.05 -18.90 4.70
N LYS A 110 -6.00 -18.29 4.12
CA LYS A 110 -5.99 -17.86 2.71
C LYS A 110 -6.36 -18.98 1.74
N PRO A 111 -5.81 -20.22 1.80
CA PRO A 111 -6.19 -21.30 0.88
C PRO A 111 -7.67 -21.69 0.99
N LYS A 112 -8.21 -21.77 2.22
CA LYS A 112 -9.63 -22.08 2.45
C LYS A 112 -10.55 -20.98 1.93
N PHE A 113 -10.12 -19.73 2.08
CA PHE A 113 -10.83 -18.59 1.51
C PHE A 113 -10.78 -18.61 -0.02
N SER A 114 -9.64 -18.97 -0.61
CA SER A 114 -9.52 -19.13 -2.06
C SER A 114 -10.50 -20.17 -2.57
N GLU A 115 -10.53 -21.37 -1.98
CA GLU A 115 -11.48 -22.44 -2.33
C GLU A 115 -12.94 -21.94 -2.23
N PHE A 116 -13.29 -21.31 -1.11
CA PHE A 116 -14.63 -20.74 -0.91
C PHE A 116 -15.00 -19.68 -1.96
N VAL A 117 -14.07 -18.80 -2.33
CA VAL A 117 -14.32 -17.74 -3.31
C VAL A 117 -14.42 -18.32 -4.73
N MET A 118 -13.57 -19.28 -5.09
CA MET A 118 -13.63 -19.95 -6.40
C MET A 118 -14.94 -20.74 -6.56
N GLU A 119 -15.45 -21.37 -5.50
CA GLU A 119 -16.79 -22.00 -5.54
C GLU A 119 -17.92 -20.97 -5.74
N LEU A 120 -17.78 -19.77 -5.19
CA LEU A 120 -18.80 -18.73 -5.21
C LEU A 120 -18.80 -17.92 -6.52
N ILE A 121 -17.63 -17.77 -7.14
CA ILE A 121 -17.41 -16.94 -8.32
C ILE A 121 -17.30 -17.84 -9.56
N ALA A 122 -18.30 -17.81 -10.44
CA ALA A 122 -18.26 -18.49 -11.74
C ALA A 122 -17.39 -17.75 -12.79
N VAL A 123 -16.32 -17.07 -12.36
CA VAL A 123 -15.40 -16.32 -13.24
C VAL A 123 -14.15 -17.18 -13.42
N GLU A 124 -13.87 -17.55 -14.66
CA GLU A 124 -12.59 -18.20 -14.99
C GLU A 124 -11.45 -17.19 -14.80
N ILE A 125 -10.55 -17.45 -13.85
CA ILE A 125 -9.28 -16.75 -13.73
C ILE A 125 -8.30 -17.48 -14.66
N LYS A 126 -8.19 -16.98 -15.89
CA LYS A 126 -7.13 -17.36 -16.83
C LYS A 126 -6.08 -16.27 -16.81
N THR A 127 -4.88 -16.60 -16.37
CA THR A 127 -3.73 -15.71 -16.37
C THR A 127 -3.15 -15.64 -17.79
N ASP A 128 -2.89 -14.43 -18.26
CA ASP A 128 -2.10 -14.23 -19.48
C ASP A 128 -0.63 -14.35 -19.09
N THR A 129 0.02 -15.45 -19.47
CA THR A 129 1.42 -15.74 -19.15
C THR A 129 2.38 -14.91 -20.02
N GLY A 130 1.87 -14.26 -21.09
CA GLY A 130 2.68 -13.53 -22.06
C GLY A 130 3.57 -14.41 -22.94
N LEU A 131 3.39 -15.74 -22.91
CA LEU A 131 4.07 -16.71 -23.77
C LEU A 131 3.27 -16.97 -25.05
N ASP A 132 3.94 -17.21 -26.17
CA ASP A 132 3.27 -17.56 -27.43
C ASP A 132 2.54 -18.92 -27.26
N PRO A 133 1.32 -19.14 -27.79
CA PRO A 133 0.52 -20.35 -27.52
C PRO A 133 1.21 -21.66 -27.91
N ASP A 134 2.13 -21.60 -28.87
CA ASP A 134 2.93 -22.73 -29.32
C ASP A 134 4.11 -23.03 -28.37
N GLU A 135 4.63 -22.02 -27.66
CA GLU A 135 5.65 -22.19 -26.61
C GLU A 135 5.02 -22.74 -25.31
N GLU A 136 3.84 -22.26 -24.93
CA GLU A 136 3.09 -22.81 -23.78
C GLU A 136 2.80 -24.31 -23.95
N GLN A 137 2.33 -24.73 -25.14
CA GLN A 137 2.05 -26.14 -25.44
C GLN A 137 3.30 -27.01 -25.45
N LYS A 138 4.46 -26.41 -25.74
CA LYS A 138 5.73 -27.13 -25.79
C LYS A 138 6.30 -27.32 -24.38
N ILE A 139 6.23 -26.30 -23.54
CA ILE A 139 6.63 -26.36 -22.13
C ILE A 139 5.75 -27.37 -21.38
N GLN A 140 4.42 -27.31 -21.56
CA GLN A 140 3.50 -28.27 -20.93
C GLN A 140 3.75 -29.73 -21.34
N LYS A 141 4.14 -29.97 -22.61
CA LYS A 141 4.49 -31.32 -23.08
C LYS A 141 5.84 -31.82 -22.56
N GLU A 142 6.83 -30.94 -22.46
CA GLU A 142 8.15 -31.29 -21.91
C GLU A 142 8.04 -31.61 -20.41
N GLU A 143 7.25 -30.85 -19.66
CA GLU A 143 6.96 -31.10 -18.23
C GLU A 143 6.19 -32.43 -18.03
N GLU A 144 5.15 -32.71 -18.84
CA GLU A 144 4.41 -34.00 -18.77
C GLU A 144 5.27 -35.23 -19.09
N GLU A 145 6.26 -35.11 -19.99
CA GLU A 145 7.19 -36.20 -20.30
C GLU A 145 8.22 -36.42 -19.18
N GLU A 146 8.70 -35.34 -18.56
CA GLU A 146 9.65 -35.42 -17.45
C GLU A 146 8.99 -36.05 -16.21
N ALA A 147 7.75 -35.67 -15.91
CA ALA A 147 6.89 -36.23 -14.87
C ALA A 147 6.77 -37.76 -14.95
N LYS A 148 6.46 -38.27 -16.15
CA LYS A 148 6.27 -39.71 -16.41
C LYS A 148 7.57 -40.49 -16.21
N ARG A 149 8.70 -39.97 -16.70
CA ARG A 149 10.01 -40.59 -16.50
C ARG A 149 10.40 -40.64 -15.03
N GLU A 150 9.99 -39.63 -14.27
CA GLU A 150 10.25 -39.55 -12.85
C GLU A 150 9.37 -40.51 -12.02
N GLN A 151 8.12 -40.70 -12.42
CA GLN A 151 7.20 -41.66 -11.82
C GLN A 151 7.63 -43.11 -12.09
N GLU A 152 8.13 -43.41 -13.29
CA GLU A 152 8.69 -44.72 -13.63
C GLU A 152 9.92 -45.05 -12.76
N ARG A 153 10.83 -44.10 -12.55
CA ARG A 153 12.00 -44.29 -11.67
C ARG A 153 11.62 -44.53 -10.21
N ASP A 154 10.58 -43.88 -9.71
CA ASP A 154 10.13 -44.09 -8.32
C ASP A 154 9.43 -45.45 -8.16
N CYS A 155 8.69 -45.93 -9.17
CA CYS A 155 8.15 -47.29 -9.18
C CYS A 155 9.24 -48.37 -9.19
N GLU A 156 10.31 -48.19 -9.97
CA GLU A 156 11.46 -49.11 -10.00
C GLU A 156 12.17 -49.17 -8.63
N LEU A 157 12.35 -48.02 -7.98
CA LEU A 157 12.95 -47.94 -6.64
C LEU A 157 12.08 -48.58 -5.55
N GLU A 158 10.76 -48.49 -5.65
CA GLU A 158 9.84 -49.18 -4.74
C GLU A 158 9.86 -50.71 -4.95
N GLU A 159 10.01 -51.20 -6.18
CA GLU A 159 10.15 -52.63 -6.46
C GLU A 159 11.48 -53.18 -5.91
N GLU A 160 12.60 -52.45 -6.06
CA GLU A 160 13.88 -52.83 -5.47
C GLU A 160 13.85 -52.84 -3.92
N GLN A 161 13.10 -51.92 -3.31
CA GLN A 161 12.92 -51.89 -1.85
C GLN A 161 12.06 -53.06 -1.36
N LYS A 162 10.99 -53.43 -2.07
CA LYS A 162 10.16 -54.60 -1.75
C LYS A 162 10.95 -55.90 -1.88
N LEU A 163 11.81 -56.02 -2.90
CA LEU A 163 12.68 -57.19 -3.09
C LEU A 163 13.70 -57.33 -1.95
N ASN A 164 14.25 -56.21 -1.48
CA ASN A 164 15.18 -56.17 -0.34
C ASN A 164 14.48 -56.44 1.00
N GLU A 165 13.23 -56.01 1.18
CA GLU A 165 12.44 -56.31 2.39
C GLU A 165 11.97 -57.76 2.46
N GLU A 166 11.67 -58.39 1.32
CA GLU A 166 11.36 -59.83 1.26
C GLU A 166 12.59 -60.68 1.58
N GLN A 167 13.79 -60.29 1.10
CA GLN A 167 15.05 -60.95 1.49
C GLN A 167 15.40 -60.77 2.97
N GLN A 168 14.97 -59.67 3.60
CA GLN A 168 15.19 -59.43 5.03
C GLN A 168 14.16 -60.12 5.93
N LYS A 169 12.95 -60.45 5.43
CA LYS A 169 11.93 -61.21 6.19
C LYS A 169 12.25 -62.69 6.36
N GLU A 170 13.20 -63.25 5.60
CA GLU A 170 13.69 -64.62 5.80
C GLU A 170 14.69 -64.76 6.97
N GLN A 171 15.13 -63.66 7.58
CA GLN A 171 15.99 -63.69 8.77
C GLN A 171 15.32 -62.89 9.91
N GLY A 172 14.61 -63.62 10.79
CA GLY A 172 13.78 -63.02 11.82
C GLY A 172 14.53 -62.29 12.94
N ASN A 173 14.01 -61.12 13.36
CA ASN A 173 13.77 -60.73 14.75
C ASN A 173 13.11 -59.33 14.88
N THR A 174 12.34 -59.14 15.96
CA THR A 174 11.77 -57.86 16.48
C THR A 174 12.30 -57.61 17.92
N PRO A 175 12.16 -56.44 18.61
CA PRO A 175 11.65 -55.10 18.25
C PRO A 175 12.50 -53.86 18.75
N ASN A 176 12.02 -52.64 18.40
CA ASN A 176 12.32 -51.21 18.78
C ASN A 176 12.72 -50.89 20.26
N PRO A 177 13.13 -49.66 20.71
CA PRO A 177 13.19 -48.33 20.03
C PRO A 177 14.40 -47.38 20.33
N SER A 178 14.44 -46.25 19.60
CA SER A 178 15.05 -44.92 19.91
C SER A 178 16.40 -44.49 19.31
N ASN A 179 16.36 -43.25 18.78
CA ASN A 179 17.41 -42.24 18.53
C ASN A 179 18.35 -42.29 17.30
N ALA A 180 17.96 -41.49 16.30
CA ALA A 180 18.67 -40.32 15.74
C ALA A 180 19.89 -40.49 14.79
N THR A 181 19.99 -39.47 13.90
CA THR A 181 21.07 -39.06 12.95
C THR A 181 20.94 -39.71 11.56
N THR A 182 20.83 -39.03 10.40
CA THR A 182 21.11 -37.65 9.96
C THR A 182 20.34 -37.40 8.64
N PRO A 183 19.75 -36.22 8.35
CA PRO A 183 19.08 -36.01 7.07
C PRO A 183 20.09 -35.70 5.97
N LYS A 184 20.04 -36.51 4.89
CA LYS A 184 20.71 -36.22 3.62
C LYS A 184 19.98 -35.05 2.94
N PHE A 185 20.74 -34.01 2.62
CA PHE A 185 20.29 -32.81 1.91
C PHE A 185 19.86 -33.20 0.48
N LYS A 186 18.58 -33.02 0.15
CA LYS A 186 18.03 -32.97 -1.22
C LYS A 186 17.32 -31.62 -1.37
N LEU A 187 17.66 -30.86 -2.41
CA LEU A 187 16.97 -29.63 -2.79
C LEU A 187 15.51 -29.97 -3.14
N PRO A 188 14.49 -29.28 -2.60
CA PRO A 188 13.10 -29.54 -2.94
C PRO A 188 12.69 -28.57 -4.05
N TYR A 189 12.84 -28.96 -5.30
CA TYR A 189 11.90 -28.53 -6.32
C TYR A 189 11.54 -29.76 -7.15
N ARG A 190 10.50 -30.43 -6.69
CA ARG A 190 9.67 -31.33 -7.47
C ARG A 190 8.27 -30.76 -7.28
N VAL A 191 7.90 -29.83 -8.15
CA VAL A 191 6.50 -29.40 -8.26
C VAL A 191 5.81 -30.59 -8.91
N SER A 192 4.99 -31.28 -8.15
CA SER A 192 4.20 -32.39 -8.67
C SER A 192 3.27 -31.88 -9.77
N ASP A 193 3.20 -32.62 -10.88
CA ASP A 193 2.43 -32.36 -12.10
C ASP A 193 0.90 -32.43 -11.98
N ASP A 194 0.34 -31.98 -10.85
CA ASP A 194 -1.09 -31.73 -10.66
C ASP A 194 -1.38 -30.24 -10.34
N PHE A 195 -0.38 -29.35 -10.37
CA PHE A 195 -0.52 -27.97 -9.88
C PHE A 195 -0.97 -26.94 -10.93
N ILE A 196 -1.25 -27.34 -12.19
CA ILE A 196 -1.97 -26.48 -13.15
C ILE A 196 -3.48 -26.71 -13.00
N LYS A 197 -3.96 -26.47 -11.78
CA LYS A 197 -5.35 -26.18 -11.45
C LYS A 197 -5.33 -24.99 -10.49
N GLU A 198 -5.40 -23.82 -11.12
CA GLU A 198 -5.63 -22.49 -10.54
C GLU A 198 -4.42 -21.86 -9.82
N ASP A 199 -3.84 -20.82 -10.44
CA ASP A 199 -2.96 -19.89 -9.74
C ASP A 199 -3.65 -19.43 -8.44
N PRO A 200 -2.95 -19.40 -7.29
CA PRO A 200 -3.57 -18.99 -6.04
C PRO A 200 -4.21 -17.62 -6.19
N LEU A 201 -5.44 -17.47 -5.70
CA LEU A 201 -6.28 -16.27 -5.86
C LEU A 201 -5.60 -14.94 -5.47
N PHE A 202 -4.60 -15.00 -4.58
CA PHE A 202 -3.83 -13.84 -4.11
C PHE A 202 -2.58 -13.55 -4.95
N ASP A 203 -2.18 -14.46 -5.82
CA ASP A 203 -0.97 -14.37 -6.66
C ASP A 203 -1.26 -13.65 -7.99
N VAL A 204 -2.51 -13.24 -8.20
CA VAL A 204 -2.99 -12.59 -9.43
C VAL A 204 -3.52 -11.19 -9.19
N VAL A 205 -3.41 -10.37 -10.23
CA VAL A 205 -3.91 -9.00 -10.31
C VAL A 205 -4.60 -8.77 -11.64
N VAL A 206 -5.58 -7.86 -11.67
CA VAL A 206 -6.17 -7.41 -12.94
C VAL A 206 -5.28 -6.34 -13.56
N ASN A 207 -4.79 -6.59 -14.77
CA ASN A 207 -4.07 -5.60 -15.55
C ASN A 207 -5.02 -4.46 -15.95
N GLU A 208 -4.67 -3.22 -15.61
CA GLU A 208 -5.52 -2.05 -15.83
C GLU A 208 -5.73 -1.73 -17.32
N GLN A 209 -4.80 -2.11 -18.19
CA GLN A 209 -4.82 -1.82 -19.62
C GLN A 209 -5.52 -2.92 -20.42
N SER A 210 -5.16 -4.18 -20.19
CA SER A 210 -5.73 -5.32 -20.92
C SER A 210 -7.03 -5.83 -20.32
N GLY A 211 -7.30 -5.51 -19.03
CA GLY A 211 -8.41 -6.07 -18.28
C GLY A 211 -8.32 -7.58 -18.10
N GLN A 212 -7.13 -8.17 -18.27
CA GLN A 212 -6.87 -9.60 -18.04
C GLN A 212 -6.25 -9.83 -16.67
N TRP A 213 -6.34 -11.06 -16.19
CA TRP A 213 -5.61 -11.48 -15.00
C TRP A 213 -4.16 -11.72 -15.38
N GLU A 214 -3.23 -11.27 -14.54
CA GLU A 214 -1.80 -11.52 -14.67
C GLU A 214 -1.22 -11.85 -13.30
N ARG A 215 -0.09 -12.54 -13.28
CA ARG A 215 0.60 -12.89 -12.04
C ARG A 215 1.39 -11.70 -11.48
N TRP A 216 1.44 -11.58 -10.15
CA TRP A 216 2.31 -10.61 -9.49
C TRP A 216 3.77 -10.81 -9.85
N LEU A 217 4.21 -12.05 -10.09
CA LEU A 217 5.55 -12.41 -10.54
C LEU A 217 6.04 -11.55 -11.71
N ILE A 218 5.17 -11.25 -12.69
CA ILE A 218 5.51 -10.45 -13.88
C ILE A 218 5.81 -8.99 -13.50
N ARG A 219 5.24 -8.50 -12.39
CA ARG A 219 5.48 -7.16 -11.86
C ARG A 219 6.67 -7.08 -10.91
N VAL A 220 7.29 -8.19 -10.53
CA VAL A 220 8.48 -8.21 -9.67
C VAL A 220 9.69 -7.73 -10.47
N PRO A 221 10.34 -6.61 -10.11
CA PRO A 221 11.51 -6.15 -10.83
C PRO A 221 12.69 -7.08 -10.60
N THR A 222 13.52 -7.25 -11.63
CA THR A 222 14.78 -7.96 -11.50
C THR A 222 15.70 -7.23 -10.52
N TYR A 223 16.06 -7.90 -9.42
CA TYR A 223 16.98 -7.35 -8.44
C TYR A 223 18.37 -7.12 -9.07
N LYS A 224 18.93 -5.94 -8.82
CA LYS A 224 20.30 -5.58 -9.21
C LYS A 224 21.08 -5.23 -7.96
N TYR A 225 22.12 -5.99 -7.69
CA TYR A 225 22.99 -5.76 -6.54
C TYR A 225 23.84 -4.50 -6.76
N ASP A 226 23.88 -3.61 -5.76
CA ASP A 226 24.77 -2.45 -5.73
C ASP A 226 25.80 -2.62 -4.60
N PRO A 227 27.11 -2.79 -4.93
CA PRO A 227 28.16 -2.93 -3.93
C PRO A 227 28.35 -1.70 -3.02
N GLN A 228 27.85 -0.53 -3.41
CA GLN A 228 27.94 0.70 -2.61
C GLN A 228 26.78 0.85 -1.63
N GLN A 229 25.69 0.09 -1.81
CA GLN A 229 24.51 0.18 -0.96
C GLN A 229 24.78 -0.47 0.41
N PRO A 230 24.44 0.20 1.53
CA PRO A 230 24.50 -0.41 2.85
C PRO A 230 23.61 -1.65 2.92
N TYR A 231 24.10 -2.72 3.55
CA TYR A 231 23.35 -3.98 3.70
C TYR A 231 21.96 -3.79 4.35
N GLU A 232 21.83 -2.83 5.27
CA GLU A 232 20.58 -2.50 5.96
C GLU A 232 19.52 -1.90 5.04
N GLU A 233 19.92 -1.37 3.89
CA GLU A 233 19.04 -0.73 2.89
C GLU A 233 18.72 -1.67 1.72
N VAL A 234 19.34 -2.84 1.66
CA VAL A 234 19.09 -3.82 0.60
C VAL A 234 17.68 -4.38 0.72
N VAL A 235 16.86 -4.12 -0.31
CA VAL A 235 15.49 -4.62 -0.41
C VAL A 235 15.36 -5.42 -1.69
N VAL A 236 15.09 -6.71 -1.55
CA VAL A 236 14.71 -7.58 -2.67
C VAL A 236 13.19 -7.68 -2.70
N GLN A 237 12.58 -7.22 -3.79
CA GLN A 237 11.13 -7.30 -3.96
C GLN A 237 10.71 -8.73 -4.31
N THR A 238 9.63 -9.18 -3.66
CA THR A 238 8.90 -10.43 -3.93
C THR A 238 7.47 -10.13 -4.36
N GLU A 239 6.74 -11.16 -4.82
CA GLU A 239 5.32 -11.07 -5.17
C GLU A 239 4.49 -10.43 -4.05
N ASP A 240 4.67 -10.88 -2.80
CA ASP A 240 3.98 -10.34 -1.62
C ASP A 240 4.26 -8.85 -1.40
N THR A 241 5.51 -8.42 -1.56
CA THR A 241 5.89 -7.02 -1.37
C THR A 241 5.29 -6.15 -2.49
N VAL A 242 5.31 -6.61 -3.73
CA VAL A 242 4.73 -5.90 -4.88
C VAL A 242 3.21 -5.79 -4.75
N ALA A 243 2.54 -6.88 -4.37
CA ALA A 243 1.11 -6.88 -4.12
C ALA A 243 0.73 -5.90 -2.99
N THR A 244 1.47 -5.94 -1.88
CA THR A 244 1.24 -5.05 -0.72
C THR A 244 1.47 -3.59 -1.08
N THR A 245 2.57 -3.27 -1.79
CA THR A 245 2.88 -1.91 -2.26
C THR A 245 1.84 -1.40 -3.25
N THR A 246 1.35 -2.26 -4.16
CA THR A 246 0.27 -1.91 -5.09
C THR A 246 -1.01 -1.58 -4.34
N MET A 247 -1.40 -2.40 -3.36
CA MET A 247 -2.57 -2.14 -2.52
C MET A 247 -2.42 -0.86 -1.68
N LEU A 248 -1.21 -0.58 -1.17
CA LEU A 248 -0.91 0.66 -0.47
C LEU A 248 -1.14 1.89 -1.37
N ASP A 249 -0.67 1.85 -2.62
CA ASP A 249 -0.86 2.95 -3.56
C ASP A 249 -2.33 3.13 -3.96
N MET A 250 -3.04 2.04 -4.27
CA MET A 250 -4.47 2.08 -4.59
C MET A 250 -5.29 2.73 -3.47
N LEU A 251 -5.07 2.31 -2.21
CA LEU A 251 -5.79 2.84 -1.05
C LEU A 251 -5.37 4.28 -0.72
N ASN A 252 -4.10 4.63 -0.90
CA ASN A 252 -3.61 6.00 -0.73
C ASN A 252 -4.25 6.96 -1.73
N ASN A 253 -4.36 6.54 -3.00
CA ASN A 253 -5.04 7.30 -4.05
C ASN A 253 -6.54 7.48 -3.75
N ALA A 254 -7.17 6.50 -3.09
CA ALA A 254 -8.54 6.60 -2.56
C ALA A 254 -8.65 7.44 -1.27
N LYS A 255 -7.53 7.95 -0.74
CA LYS A 255 -7.42 8.70 0.52
C LYS A 255 -7.93 7.91 1.73
N ALA A 256 -7.76 6.59 1.71
CA ALA A 256 -8.17 5.70 2.77
C ALA A 256 -7.01 5.45 3.76
N ASN A 257 -7.30 5.31 5.05
CA ASN A 257 -6.27 4.92 6.03
C ASN A 257 -6.00 3.42 5.93
N ILE A 258 -4.73 3.04 6.10
CA ILE A 258 -4.26 1.68 5.83
C ILE A 258 -3.56 1.13 7.07
N HIS A 259 -3.84 -0.12 7.42
CA HIS A 259 -3.25 -0.83 8.54
C HIS A 259 -2.56 -2.10 8.04
N VAL A 260 -1.23 -2.14 8.12
CA VAL A 260 -0.41 -3.29 7.72
C VAL A 260 -0.08 -4.12 8.96
N THR A 261 -0.55 -5.35 9.01
CA THR A 261 -0.34 -6.29 10.12
C THR A 261 0.48 -7.50 9.68
N GLY A 262 1.14 -8.18 10.60
CA GLY A 262 1.97 -9.35 10.32
C GLY A 262 3.00 -9.60 11.41
N THR A 263 3.53 -10.81 11.53
CA THR A 263 4.52 -11.16 12.57
C THR A 263 5.80 -10.32 12.46
N THR A 264 6.63 -10.28 13.50
CA THR A 264 7.91 -9.55 13.44
C THR A 264 8.81 -10.15 12.35
N GLY A 265 9.52 -9.32 11.59
CA GLY A 265 10.43 -9.78 10.53
C GLY A 265 9.80 -9.99 9.16
N THR A 266 8.51 -9.70 8.97
CA THR A 266 7.79 -9.80 7.68
C THR A 266 8.01 -8.63 6.72
N GLY A 267 8.90 -7.68 7.04
CA GLY A 267 9.18 -6.56 6.14
C GLY A 267 8.16 -5.42 6.13
N LYS A 268 7.17 -5.37 7.04
CA LYS A 268 6.15 -4.30 7.11
C LYS A 268 6.71 -2.87 6.98
N THR A 269 7.67 -2.52 7.83
CA THR A 269 8.28 -1.20 7.85
C THR A 269 9.04 -0.92 6.55
N ILE A 270 9.68 -1.94 5.97
CA ILE A 270 10.41 -1.84 4.70
C ILE A 270 9.42 -1.56 3.57
N VAL A 271 8.36 -2.35 3.46
CA VAL A 271 7.34 -2.21 2.39
C VAL A 271 6.63 -0.87 2.45
N VAL A 272 6.25 -0.39 3.64
CA VAL A 272 5.65 0.94 3.77
C VAL A 272 6.65 2.03 3.41
N ASN A 273 7.92 1.90 3.81
CA ASN A 273 8.94 2.86 3.40
C ASN A 273 9.19 2.84 1.89
N ASP A 274 9.26 1.68 1.27
CA ASP A 274 9.41 1.53 -0.18
C ASP A 274 8.26 2.22 -0.92
N PHE A 275 7.02 1.98 -0.49
CA PHE A 275 5.83 2.70 -0.96
C PHE A 275 5.96 4.22 -0.84
N LEU A 276 6.40 4.73 0.30
CA LEU A 276 6.57 6.18 0.52
C LEU A 276 7.67 6.80 -0.36
N HIS A 277 8.61 5.98 -0.87
CA HIS A 277 9.70 6.41 -1.73
C HIS A 277 9.42 6.28 -3.23
N ILE A 278 8.24 5.78 -3.62
CA ILE A 278 7.79 5.83 -5.01
C ILE A 278 7.73 7.28 -5.47
N ALA A 279 8.35 7.60 -6.61
CA ALA A 279 8.49 8.97 -7.12
C ALA A 279 7.15 9.73 -7.20
N THR A 280 6.10 9.06 -7.70
CA THR A 280 4.76 9.66 -7.81
C THR A 280 4.15 10.01 -6.45
N VAL A 281 4.42 9.21 -5.41
CA VAL A 281 3.99 9.45 -4.03
C VAL A 281 4.78 10.61 -3.43
N GLN A 282 6.10 10.63 -3.58
CA GLN A 282 6.98 11.68 -3.06
C GLN A 282 6.68 13.07 -3.64
N GLU A 283 6.40 13.12 -4.95
CA GLU A 283 6.05 14.37 -5.63
C GLU A 283 4.77 14.97 -5.06
N LYS A 284 3.73 14.14 -4.89
CA LYS A 284 2.38 14.55 -4.49
C LYS A 284 2.18 14.64 -2.98
N SER A 285 3.08 14.08 -2.19
CA SER A 285 2.88 13.93 -0.75
C SER A 285 3.99 14.56 0.10
N LEU A 286 3.62 14.94 1.31
CA LEU A 286 4.53 15.11 2.44
C LEU A 286 4.31 13.90 3.34
N PHE A 287 5.33 13.09 3.57
CA PHE A 287 5.24 11.98 4.50
C PHE A 287 6.21 12.14 5.68
N PHE A 288 5.83 11.56 6.81
CA PHE A 288 6.72 11.43 7.97
C PHE A 288 6.30 10.25 8.83
N GLN A 289 7.28 9.68 9.52
CA GLN A 289 7.11 8.52 10.37
C GLN A 289 7.01 8.94 11.85
N ILE A 290 6.08 8.31 12.56
CA ILE A 290 5.95 8.33 14.02
C ILE A 290 6.21 6.90 14.50
N LYS A 291 7.37 6.66 15.11
CA LYS A 291 7.68 5.37 15.75
C LYS A 291 7.13 5.39 17.16
N THR A 292 6.22 4.48 17.48
CA THR A 292 5.69 4.34 18.84
C THR A 292 6.48 3.32 19.66
N SER A 293 6.39 3.46 20.98
CA SER A 293 7.05 2.61 21.97
C SER A 293 6.25 2.64 23.28
N ALA A 294 6.63 1.80 24.24
CA ALA A 294 6.05 1.77 25.58
C ALA A 294 5.98 3.16 26.27
N GLN A 295 6.96 4.03 26.01
CA GLN A 295 7.04 5.37 26.62
C GLN A 295 6.39 6.47 25.78
N SER A 296 5.79 6.14 24.64
CA SER A 296 5.12 7.12 23.80
C SER A 296 3.95 7.75 24.53
N SER A 297 3.82 9.07 24.43
CA SER A 297 2.74 9.82 25.06
C SER A 297 1.88 10.52 24.00
N ALA A 298 0.61 10.76 24.32
CA ALA A 298 -0.28 11.54 23.45
C ALA A 298 0.30 12.94 23.16
N LYS A 299 0.94 13.56 24.16
CA LYS A 299 1.59 14.86 23.99
C LYS A 299 2.72 14.78 22.96
N GLY A 300 3.59 13.77 23.04
CA GLY A 300 4.71 13.60 22.10
C GLY A 300 4.23 13.37 20.66
N ILE A 301 3.23 12.51 20.45
CA ILE A 301 2.65 12.29 19.11
C ILE A 301 2.06 13.60 18.56
N GLN A 302 1.34 14.36 19.39
CA GLN A 302 0.77 15.64 18.99
C GLN A 302 1.85 16.65 18.57
N GLU A 303 2.93 16.76 19.35
CA GLU A 303 4.04 17.66 19.03
C GLU A 303 4.72 17.29 17.70
N VAL A 304 4.86 16.01 17.40
CA VAL A 304 5.38 15.55 16.10
C VAL A 304 4.42 15.91 14.95
N LEU A 305 3.12 15.66 15.12
CA LEU A 305 2.11 16.02 14.11
C LEU A 305 2.10 17.53 13.83
N GLU A 306 2.03 18.35 14.87
CA GLU A 306 2.02 19.83 14.76
C GLU A 306 3.35 20.37 14.21
N GLY A 307 4.49 19.76 14.56
CA GLY A 307 5.80 20.20 14.09
C GLY A 307 6.12 19.85 12.64
N ARG A 308 5.51 18.78 12.10
CA ARG A 308 5.72 18.34 10.70
C ARG A 308 4.70 18.94 9.73
N LEU A 309 3.52 19.32 10.22
CA LEU A 309 2.47 19.93 9.41
C LEU A 309 2.56 21.46 9.43
N THR A 310 2.03 22.10 8.40
CA THR A 310 2.00 23.56 8.28
C THR A 310 0.67 24.12 8.78
N HIS A 311 0.73 25.18 9.59
CA HIS A 311 -0.44 25.97 9.93
C HIS A 311 -0.91 26.77 8.71
N ARG A 312 -2.11 26.46 8.22
CA ARG A 312 -2.74 27.20 7.11
C ARG A 312 -3.58 28.38 7.60
N ARG A 313 -4.26 28.19 8.73
CA ARG A 313 -5.07 29.19 9.45
C ARG A 313 -4.92 28.96 10.95
N SER A 314 -5.44 29.86 11.78
CA SER A 314 -5.36 29.74 13.26
C SER A 314 -5.73 28.34 13.78
N ASN A 315 -6.76 27.72 13.20
CA ASN A 315 -7.31 26.43 13.66
C ASN A 315 -7.28 25.36 12.55
N LEU A 316 -6.30 25.42 11.64
CA LEU A 316 -6.19 24.46 10.53
C LEU A 316 -4.72 24.13 10.27
N ILE A 317 -4.38 22.84 10.43
CA ILE A 317 -3.07 22.27 10.10
C ILE A 317 -3.21 21.23 8.99
N GLY A 318 -2.18 21.11 8.18
CA GLY A 318 -2.12 20.12 7.12
C GLY A 318 -0.78 20.16 6.39
N PRO A 319 -0.61 19.32 5.37
CA PRO A 319 0.57 19.38 4.50
C PRO A 319 0.67 20.73 3.78
N PRO A 320 1.81 21.03 3.12
CA PRO A 320 1.90 22.14 2.17
C PRO A 320 0.74 22.14 1.17
N VAL A 321 0.29 23.33 0.76
CA VAL A 321 -0.84 23.47 -0.17
C VAL A 321 -0.55 22.71 -1.47
N GLY A 322 -1.50 21.89 -1.91
CA GLY A 322 -1.36 21.07 -3.11
C GLY A 322 -0.71 19.70 -2.89
N LYS A 323 -0.29 19.38 -1.66
CA LYS A 323 0.21 18.05 -1.28
C LYS A 323 -0.75 17.30 -0.36
N GLN A 324 -0.68 15.96 -0.38
CA GLN A 324 -1.29 15.08 0.61
C GLN A 324 -0.32 14.83 1.77
N GLY A 325 -0.83 14.73 3.00
CA GLY A 325 -0.05 14.33 4.16
C GLY A 325 -0.16 12.82 4.36
N ILE A 326 0.96 12.11 4.49
CA ILE A 326 0.95 10.68 4.86
C ILE A 326 1.67 10.52 6.20
N VAL A 327 0.93 10.12 7.23
CA VAL A 327 1.47 9.87 8.56
C VAL A 327 1.67 8.37 8.71
N PHE A 328 2.92 7.93 8.71
CA PHE A 328 3.26 6.53 8.94
C PHE A 328 3.46 6.27 10.43
N ILE A 329 2.58 5.50 11.05
CA ILE A 329 2.66 5.07 12.46
C ILE A 329 3.29 3.68 12.50
N ASP A 330 4.51 3.57 13.02
CA ASP A 330 5.21 2.30 13.14
C ASP A 330 5.09 1.76 14.57
N ASP A 331 4.90 0.45 14.68
CA ASP A 331 4.65 -0.26 15.94
C ASP A 331 3.44 0.27 16.74
N MET A 332 2.34 0.57 16.06
CA MET A 332 1.15 1.26 16.62
C MET A 332 0.66 0.66 17.95
N ASN A 333 0.80 -0.65 18.18
CA ASN A 333 0.26 -1.33 19.36
C ASN A 333 1.26 -1.55 20.51
N THR A 334 2.36 -0.81 20.52
CA THR A 334 3.37 -0.85 21.60
C THR A 334 3.17 0.13 22.77
N PRO A 335 2.40 1.24 22.67
CA PRO A 335 2.23 2.15 23.82
C PRO A 335 1.65 1.46 25.06
N THR A 336 2.25 1.74 26.21
CA THR A 336 1.81 1.15 27.48
C THR A 336 0.40 1.62 27.84
N SER A 337 -0.42 0.66 28.27
CA SER A 337 -1.77 0.95 28.76
C SER A 337 -1.71 1.54 30.18
N GLU A 338 -2.57 2.53 30.47
CA GLU A 338 -2.70 3.08 31.81
C GLU A 338 -3.49 2.13 32.74
N VAL A 339 -3.69 2.54 34.01
CA VAL A 339 -4.39 1.76 35.04
C VAL A 339 -5.79 1.30 34.60
N TYR A 340 -6.46 2.09 33.75
CA TYR A 340 -7.78 1.80 33.22
C TYR A 340 -7.75 1.18 31.81
N PHE A 341 -6.61 0.61 31.41
CA PHE A 341 -6.36 -0.07 30.14
C PHE A 341 -6.48 0.80 28.88
N ALA A 342 -6.69 2.11 29.03
CA ALA A 342 -6.64 3.03 27.91
C ALA A 342 -5.19 3.26 27.46
N GLN A 343 -5.02 3.54 26.17
CA GLN A 343 -3.74 3.94 25.60
C GLN A 343 -3.91 5.36 25.06
N PRO A 344 -3.55 6.41 25.83
CA PRO A 344 -3.73 7.80 25.41
C PRO A 344 -3.14 8.14 24.03
N PRO A 345 -1.96 7.62 23.63
CA PRO A 345 -1.42 7.83 22.27
C PRO A 345 -2.35 7.31 21.17
N ILE A 346 -2.99 6.16 21.41
CA ILE A 346 -3.90 5.49 20.47
C ILE A 346 -5.23 6.22 20.39
N GLU A 347 -5.74 6.71 21.51
CA GLU A 347 -6.96 7.52 21.52
C GLU A 347 -6.76 8.88 20.85
N LEU A 348 -5.56 9.47 20.94
CA LEU A 348 -5.22 10.67 20.16
C LEU A 348 -5.22 10.37 18.65
N LEU A 349 -4.60 9.28 18.21
CA LEU A 349 -4.62 8.88 16.80
C LEU A 349 -6.04 8.64 16.30
N ARG A 350 -6.87 7.97 17.12
CA ARG A 350 -8.30 7.82 16.84
C ARG A 350 -9.00 9.17 16.69
N GLN A 351 -8.70 10.13 17.57
CA GLN A 351 -9.24 11.48 17.47
C GLN A 351 -8.83 12.16 16.15
N CYS A 352 -7.56 12.09 15.78
CA CYS A 352 -7.05 12.65 14.53
C CYS A 352 -7.80 12.10 13.31
N ILE A 353 -8.12 10.80 13.31
CA ILE A 353 -8.79 10.13 12.19
C ILE A 353 -10.30 10.36 12.20
N ASP A 354 -10.97 10.09 13.33
CA ASP A 354 -12.43 10.18 13.47
C ASP A 354 -12.91 11.63 13.36
N GLN A 355 -12.27 12.53 14.12
CA GLN A 355 -12.71 13.92 14.28
C GLN A 355 -11.98 14.87 13.31
N LYS A 356 -10.99 14.37 12.56
CA LYS A 356 -10.18 15.16 11.63
C LYS A 356 -9.57 16.38 12.31
N GLY A 357 -8.97 16.17 13.48
CA GLY A 357 -8.34 17.24 14.24
C GLY A 357 -7.95 16.84 15.66
N ILE A 358 -7.39 17.83 16.36
CA ILE A 358 -6.83 17.72 17.71
C ILE A 358 -7.17 18.97 18.52
N TYR A 359 -7.18 18.88 19.84
CA TYR A 359 -7.33 20.08 20.68
C TYR A 359 -5.97 20.71 21.00
N ASP A 360 -5.87 22.02 20.86
CA ASP A 360 -4.79 22.82 21.43
C ASP A 360 -4.84 22.69 22.96
N ARG A 361 -3.78 22.14 23.55
CA ARG A 361 -3.71 21.88 24.99
C ARG A 361 -3.64 23.15 25.85
N LYS A 362 -3.27 24.29 25.27
CA LYS A 362 -3.16 25.59 25.95
C LYS A 362 -4.41 26.43 25.74
N LYS A 363 -4.84 26.58 24.48
CA LYS A 363 -5.98 27.43 24.10
C LYS A 363 -7.33 26.74 24.23
N LEU A 364 -7.34 25.40 24.36
CA LEU A 364 -8.53 24.57 24.42
C LEU A 364 -9.42 24.72 23.17
N THR A 365 -8.81 25.10 22.04
CA THR A 365 -9.48 25.25 20.75
C THR A 365 -9.23 24.03 19.88
N PHE A 366 -10.23 23.61 19.11
CA PHE A 366 -10.08 22.53 18.15
C PHE A 366 -9.30 23.00 16.92
N ILE A 367 -8.25 22.26 16.57
CA ILE A 367 -7.42 22.46 15.38
C ILE A 367 -7.78 21.36 14.38
N HIS A 368 -8.29 21.76 13.22
CA HIS A 368 -8.63 20.83 12.16
C HIS A 368 -7.38 20.29 11.47
N LEU A 369 -7.35 18.98 11.24
CA LEU A 369 -6.38 18.27 10.42
C LEU A 369 -6.99 18.05 9.03
N THR A 370 -6.30 18.48 7.99
CA THR A 370 -6.80 18.38 6.61
C THR A 370 -5.82 17.69 5.68
N GLU A 371 -6.36 17.00 4.67
CA GLU A 371 -5.60 16.35 3.59
C GLU A 371 -4.56 15.34 4.08
N THR A 372 -4.81 14.68 5.21
CA THR A 372 -3.92 13.69 5.82
C THR A 372 -4.51 12.29 5.76
N VAL A 373 -3.68 11.31 5.39
CA VAL A 373 -3.94 9.87 5.45
C VAL A 373 -2.99 9.22 6.45
N PHE A 374 -3.49 8.23 7.18
CA PHE A 374 -2.71 7.47 8.14
C PHE A 374 -2.41 6.08 7.58
N VAL A 375 -1.13 5.70 7.60
CA VAL A 375 -0.68 4.34 7.38
C VAL A 375 -0.13 3.84 8.71
N ALA A 376 -0.65 2.74 9.24
CA ALA A 376 -0.22 2.16 10.49
C ALA A 376 0.39 0.78 10.25
N ALA A 377 1.47 0.44 10.92
CA ALA A 377 2.01 -0.91 10.96
C ALA A 377 2.05 -1.42 12.40
N CYS A 378 1.65 -2.67 12.63
CA CYS A 378 1.88 -3.32 13.91
C CYS A 378 1.98 -4.84 13.78
N GLY A 379 2.53 -5.49 14.81
CA GLY A 379 2.50 -6.94 14.91
C GLY A 379 1.23 -7.44 15.62
N PRO A 380 0.97 -8.76 15.58
CA PRO A 380 -0.09 -9.35 16.41
C PRO A 380 0.18 -9.08 17.91
N PRO A 381 -0.88 -9.08 18.75
CA PRO A 381 -0.73 -8.86 20.19
C PRO A 381 0.14 -9.96 20.84
N GLY A 382 0.88 -9.59 21.89
CA GLY A 382 1.86 -10.44 22.55
C GLY A 382 3.27 -9.85 22.57
N GLY A 383 4.15 -10.37 23.43
CA GLY A 383 5.55 -9.91 23.49
C GLY A 383 5.73 -8.41 23.79
N GLY A 384 4.83 -7.82 24.58
CA GLY A 384 4.81 -6.39 24.87
C GLY A 384 3.92 -5.55 23.95
N ARG A 385 3.29 -6.17 22.95
CA ARG A 385 2.27 -5.55 22.10
C ARG A 385 0.87 -5.78 22.64
N HIS A 386 0.05 -4.74 22.60
CA HIS A 386 -1.33 -4.74 23.07
C HIS A 386 -2.33 -5.02 21.93
N GLU A 387 -3.54 -5.41 22.28
CA GLU A 387 -4.64 -5.45 21.31
C GLU A 387 -5.07 -4.02 20.97
N VAL A 388 -5.21 -3.73 19.67
CA VAL A 388 -5.66 -2.41 19.20
C VAL A 388 -7.18 -2.36 19.31
N THR A 389 -7.72 -1.26 19.84
CA THR A 389 -9.17 -1.12 20.00
C THR A 389 -9.91 -1.20 18.66
N ARG A 390 -11.04 -1.91 18.64
CA ARG A 390 -11.91 -2.01 17.44
C ARG A 390 -12.41 -0.66 16.93
N ARG A 391 -12.49 0.34 17.83
CA ARG A 391 -12.88 1.71 17.49
C ARG A 391 -11.85 2.36 16.56
N LEU A 392 -10.57 2.08 16.77
CA LEU A 392 -9.50 2.54 15.90
C LEU A 392 -9.40 1.69 14.64
N THR A 393 -9.34 0.36 14.76
CA THR A 393 -9.12 -0.52 13.59
C THR A 393 -10.23 -0.44 12.55
N ARG A 394 -11.48 -0.15 12.94
CA ARG A 394 -12.58 0.14 12.01
C ARG A 394 -12.29 1.28 11.03
N GLN A 395 -11.40 2.21 11.37
CA GLN A 395 -11.06 3.35 10.54
C GLN A 395 -9.97 3.05 9.49
N PHE A 396 -9.50 1.80 9.43
CA PHE A 396 -8.43 1.36 8.54
C PHE A 396 -8.87 0.20 7.65
N HIS A 397 -8.36 0.17 6.42
CA HIS A 397 -8.29 -1.05 5.63
C HIS A 397 -7.09 -1.88 6.09
N THR A 398 -7.31 -3.13 6.46
CA THR A 398 -6.23 -3.98 7.01
C THR A 398 -5.65 -4.89 5.93
N ILE A 399 -4.31 -4.89 5.81
CA ILE A 399 -3.53 -5.78 4.93
C ILE A 399 -2.63 -6.63 5.81
N GLY A 400 -2.74 -7.94 5.69
CA GLY A 400 -1.92 -8.93 6.38
C GLY A 400 -0.72 -9.34 5.53
N MET A 401 0.47 -9.01 5.99
CA MET A 401 1.71 -9.49 5.40
C MET A 401 1.99 -10.93 5.84
N PRO A 402 2.12 -11.86 4.88
CA PRO A 402 2.44 -13.26 5.17
C PRO A 402 3.86 -13.39 5.71
N GLN A 403 4.17 -14.55 6.29
CA GLN A 403 5.57 -14.88 6.53
C GLN A 403 6.26 -15.19 5.21
N VAL A 404 7.48 -14.69 5.04
CA VAL A 404 8.25 -14.97 3.84
C VAL A 404 8.56 -16.47 3.79
N GLY A 405 7.99 -17.15 2.79
CA GLY A 405 8.16 -18.59 2.62
C GLY A 405 9.62 -18.98 2.36
N ALA A 406 9.98 -20.23 2.63
CA ALA A 406 11.35 -20.72 2.49
C ALA A 406 11.93 -20.50 1.08
N ALA A 407 11.12 -20.74 0.03
CA ALA A 407 11.54 -20.53 -1.36
C ALA A 407 11.82 -19.05 -1.69
N ALA A 408 10.96 -18.14 -1.22
CA ALA A 408 11.17 -16.70 -1.37
C ALA A 408 12.40 -16.24 -0.60
N MET A 409 12.61 -16.73 0.63
CA MET A 409 13.82 -16.46 1.41
C MET A 409 15.09 -16.93 0.69
N THR A 410 15.09 -18.16 0.16
CA THR A 410 16.21 -18.68 -0.63
C THR A 410 16.49 -17.78 -1.83
N THR A 411 15.45 -17.33 -2.53
CA THR A 411 15.57 -16.43 -3.69
C THR A 411 16.19 -15.09 -3.29
N ILE A 412 15.67 -14.45 -2.24
CA ILE A 412 16.18 -13.17 -1.70
C ILE A 412 17.66 -13.29 -1.35
N TYR A 413 18.03 -14.27 -0.54
CA TYR A 413 19.43 -14.44 -0.12
C TYR A 413 20.34 -14.87 -1.28
N SER A 414 19.84 -15.67 -2.22
CA SER A 414 20.63 -16.05 -3.40
C SER A 414 20.99 -14.83 -4.25
N PHE A 415 20.03 -13.93 -4.50
CA PHE A 415 20.30 -12.71 -5.25
C PHE A 415 21.35 -11.82 -4.56
N ILE A 416 21.28 -11.70 -3.24
CA ILE A 416 22.25 -10.92 -2.46
C ILE A 416 23.64 -11.58 -2.49
N ILE A 417 23.72 -12.89 -2.27
CA ILE A 417 24.99 -13.63 -2.24
C ILE A 417 25.65 -13.66 -3.62
N VAL A 418 24.89 -13.97 -4.67
CA VAL A 418 25.41 -14.00 -6.05
C VAL A 418 25.91 -12.62 -6.46
N GLY A 419 25.15 -11.55 -6.15
CA GLY A 419 25.58 -10.19 -6.43
C GLY A 419 26.79 -9.73 -5.62
N PHE A 420 26.92 -10.19 -4.36
CA PHE A 420 28.10 -9.90 -3.54
C PHE A 420 29.37 -10.63 -4.00
N LEU A 421 29.21 -11.83 -4.56
CA LEU A 421 30.34 -12.65 -5.03
C LEU A 421 30.74 -12.40 -6.49
N SER A 422 29.90 -11.71 -7.28
CA SER A 422 30.21 -11.26 -8.63
C SER A 422 31.08 -10.01 -8.63
#